data_AF-A0AAW1MB16-F1
#
_entry.id   AF-A0AAW1MB16-F1
#
_cell.length_a   1.000
_cell.length_b   1.000
_cell.length_c   1.000
_cell.angle_alpha   90.00
_cell.angle_beta   90.00
_cell.angle_gamma   90.00
#
_symmetry.space_group_name_H-M   'P 1'
#
loop_
_entity.id
_entity.type
_entity.pdbx_description
1 polymer ?
#
loop_
_entity_poly.entity_id
_entity_poly.type
_entity_poly.pdbx_seq_one_letter_code
_entity_poly.pdbx_strand_id
1 'polypeptide(L)'
;MRKCKLTSSIPSDIGKLRKLQYLDLSSNKLNLSFLTGLNLENNQLEAKIPPSIGKCQSLLYLNLSGNELNGTLDAELFTGSAKFLELDFSYNHVEGPLPSEISKQTNHGLLVMSRNKFSGILPEGLGDCTELQYLFMDGNSYHGDIPSSYCSLASLQ
;
A
#
# COMPACT_ATOMS: atom_id res chain seq x y z
N MET A 1 20.88 -17.21 1.83
CA MET A 1 20.38 -15.86 1.49
C MET A 1 20.36 -15.68 -0.02
N ARG A 2 19.20 -15.76 -0.68
CA ARG A 2 19.10 -15.41 -2.10
C ARG A 2 18.84 -13.91 -2.21
N LYS A 3 19.90 -13.12 -2.43
CA LYS A 3 19.76 -11.73 -2.87
C LYS A 3 19.44 -11.75 -4.36
N CYS A 4 18.18 -11.55 -4.72
CA CYS A 4 17.81 -11.35 -6.12
C CYS A 4 18.14 -9.90 -6.49
N LYS A 5 19.28 -9.68 -7.15
CA LYS A 5 19.53 -8.42 -7.85
C LYS A 5 18.63 -8.41 -9.09
N LEU A 6 17.59 -7.59 -9.08
CA LEU A 6 16.63 -7.50 -10.19
C LEU A 6 17.12 -6.42 -11.17
N THR A 7 17.48 -6.83 -12.39
CA THR A 7 18.28 -5.99 -13.29
C THR A 7 17.49 -5.30 -14.41
N SER A 8 16.17 -5.53 -14.55
CA SER A 8 15.36 -4.78 -15.53
C SER A 8 13.84 -4.78 -15.30
N SER A 9 13.28 -5.81 -14.67
CA SER A 9 11.86 -5.91 -14.30
C SER A 9 11.71 -6.74 -13.02
N ILE A 10 10.60 -6.58 -12.29
CA ILE A 10 10.21 -7.52 -11.23
C ILE A 10 9.55 -8.71 -11.94
N PRO A 11 10.11 -9.93 -11.86
CA PRO A 11 9.46 -11.11 -12.42
C PRO A 11 8.09 -11.27 -11.78
N SER A 12 7.04 -11.54 -12.58
CA SER A 12 5.70 -11.82 -12.07
C SER A 12 5.66 -13.00 -11.08
N ASP A 13 6.68 -13.88 -11.15
CA ASP A 13 6.86 -15.00 -10.23
C ASP A 13 7.48 -14.63 -8.88
N ILE A 14 7.94 -13.38 -8.66
CA ILE A 14 8.49 -12.95 -7.36
C ILE A 14 7.46 -13.13 -6.24
N GLY A 15 6.18 -12.93 -6.56
CA GLY A 15 5.04 -13.13 -5.65
C GLY A 15 4.76 -14.57 -5.28
N LYS A 16 5.25 -15.52 -6.08
CA LYS A 16 5.11 -16.96 -5.83
C LYS A 16 6.19 -17.49 -4.88
N LEU A 17 7.17 -16.66 -4.51
CA LEU A 17 8.30 -17.07 -3.69
C LEU A 17 7.92 -17.15 -2.20
N ARG A 18 7.27 -18.24 -1.78
CA ARG A 18 6.80 -18.52 -0.40
C ARG A 18 7.88 -18.61 0.70
N LYS A 19 9.11 -18.15 0.42
CA LYS A 19 10.25 -18.08 1.35
C LYS A 19 11.03 -16.77 1.18
N LEU A 20 10.44 -15.77 0.55
CA LEU A 20 11.07 -14.47 0.35
C LEU A 20 11.03 -13.71 1.67
N GLN A 21 12.20 -13.60 2.30
CA GLN A 21 12.38 -12.87 3.57
C GLN A 21 12.79 -11.42 3.33
N TYR A 22 13.51 -11.17 2.23
CA TYR A 22 14.01 -9.86 1.85
C TYR A 22 13.73 -9.61 0.38
N LEU A 23 13.00 -8.53 0.09
CA LEU A 23 12.85 -7.98 -1.25
C LEU A 23 13.34 -6.53 -1.25
N ASP A 24 14.60 -6.34 -1.60
CA ASP A 24 15.16 -5.00 -1.75
C ASP A 24 14.93 -4.49 -3.18
N LEU A 25 13.97 -3.58 -3.33
CA LEU A 25 13.71 -2.84 -4.57
C LEU A 25 14.38 -1.46 -4.59
N SER A 26 14.90 -1.00 -3.46
CA SER A 26 15.27 0.40 -3.21
C SER A 26 16.48 0.88 -4.02
N SER A 27 17.41 -0.03 -4.35
CA SER A 27 18.67 0.26 -5.04
C SER A 27 18.74 -0.26 -6.49
N ASN A 28 17.61 -0.64 -7.10
CA ASN A 28 17.61 -1.17 -8.46
C ASN A 28 17.18 -0.14 -9.51
N LYS A 29 17.73 -0.23 -10.73
CA LYS A 29 17.29 0.54 -11.91
C LYS A 29 16.03 -0.06 -12.55
N LEU A 30 15.09 -0.55 -11.74
CA LEU A 30 13.93 -1.27 -12.25
C LEU A 30 13.01 -0.31 -13.01
N ASN A 31 12.82 -0.60 -14.30
CA ASN A 31 11.81 0.11 -15.08
C ASN A 31 10.45 -0.55 -14.83
N LEU A 32 9.76 -0.12 -13.77
CA LEU A 32 8.42 -0.59 -13.42
C LEU A 32 7.32 0.14 -14.19
N SER A 33 7.66 0.89 -15.24
CA SER A 33 6.71 1.67 -16.03
C SER A 33 5.66 0.83 -16.74
N PHE A 34 5.77 -0.50 -16.76
CA PHE A 34 4.78 -1.41 -17.36
C PHE A 34 4.15 -2.37 -16.34
N LEU A 35 4.60 -2.38 -15.09
CA LEU A 35 4.06 -3.29 -14.10
C LEU A 35 2.69 -2.80 -13.66
N THR A 36 1.64 -3.58 -13.94
CA THR A 36 0.25 -3.23 -13.60
C THR A 36 -0.22 -3.82 -12.28
N GLY A 37 0.34 -4.96 -11.88
CA GLY A 37 0.03 -5.61 -10.63
C GLY A 37 1.27 -6.20 -9.95
N LEU A 38 1.38 -6.04 -8.64
CA LEU A 38 2.38 -6.66 -7.78
C LEU A 38 1.67 -7.35 -6.62
N ASN A 39 1.62 -8.67 -6.64
CA ASN A 39 1.13 -9.48 -5.54
C ASN A 39 2.34 -10.13 -4.82
N LEU A 40 2.48 -9.86 -3.53
CA LEU A 40 3.49 -10.39 -2.61
C LEU A 40 2.81 -10.94 -1.34
N GLU A 41 1.54 -11.30 -1.41
CA GLU A 41 0.76 -11.76 -0.26
C GLU A 41 1.33 -13.02 0.40
N ASN A 42 1.13 -13.16 1.71
CA ASN A 42 1.48 -14.36 2.48
C ASN A 42 2.96 -14.78 2.35
N ASN A 43 3.85 -13.81 2.54
CA ASN A 43 5.30 -14.01 2.58
C ASN A 43 5.87 -13.64 3.96
N GLN A 44 7.20 -13.59 4.08
CA GLN A 44 7.92 -13.27 5.33
C GLN A 44 8.70 -11.97 5.17
N LEU A 45 8.14 -10.98 4.46
CA LEU A 45 8.84 -9.71 4.22
C LEU A 45 8.90 -8.89 5.51
N GLU A 46 10.09 -8.72 6.07
CA GLU A 46 10.34 -8.03 7.36
C GLU A 46 10.90 -6.60 7.18
N ALA A 47 10.33 -5.82 6.25
CA ALA A 47 10.86 -4.50 5.88
C ALA A 47 9.79 -3.41 5.84
N LYS A 48 10.22 -2.15 5.70
CA LYS A 48 9.33 -1.03 5.41
C LYS A 48 8.82 -1.10 3.97
N ILE A 49 7.63 -0.55 3.73
CA ILE A 49 7.12 -0.33 2.37
C ILE A 49 7.94 0.79 1.72
N PRO A 50 8.68 0.55 0.62
CA PRO A 50 9.51 1.58 0.03
C PRO A 50 8.64 2.61 -0.72
N PRO A 51 8.78 3.92 -0.44
CA PRO A 51 7.98 4.97 -1.09
C PRO A 51 8.15 5.03 -2.60
N SER A 52 9.26 4.51 -3.14
CA SER A 52 9.51 4.44 -4.58
C SER A 52 8.46 3.61 -5.34
N ILE A 53 7.72 2.72 -4.68
CA ILE A 53 6.58 2.01 -5.29
C ILE A 53 5.53 3.00 -5.81
N GLY A 54 5.33 4.12 -5.11
CA GLY A 54 4.44 5.20 -5.54
C GLY A 54 4.83 5.85 -6.87
N LYS A 55 6.06 5.63 -7.37
CA LYS A 55 6.55 6.18 -8.66
C LYS A 55 6.30 5.23 -9.84
N CYS A 56 5.69 4.07 -9.61
CA CYS A 56 5.40 3.09 -10.65
C CYS A 56 4.11 3.48 -11.40
N GLN A 57 4.24 4.28 -12.46
CA GLN A 57 3.09 4.89 -13.17
C GLN A 57 2.02 3.90 -13.64
N SER A 58 2.42 2.69 -14.06
CA SER A 58 1.47 1.69 -14.54
C SER A 58 0.91 0.80 -13.43
N LEU A 59 1.38 0.92 -12.19
CA LEU A 59 0.99 0.02 -11.10
C LEU A 59 -0.39 0.41 -10.58
N LEU A 60 -1.33 -0.51 -10.77
CA LEU A 60 -2.73 -0.37 -10.40
C LEU A 60 -3.10 -1.28 -9.22
N TYR A 61 -2.50 -2.46 -9.13
CA TYR A 61 -2.82 -3.45 -8.09
C TYR A 61 -1.58 -3.73 -7.25
N LEU A 62 -1.66 -3.50 -5.94
CA LEU A 62 -0.59 -3.80 -5.00
C LEU A 62 -1.13 -4.57 -3.80
N ASN A 63 -0.76 -5.84 -3.70
CA ASN A 63 -1.11 -6.69 -2.56
C ASN A 63 0.17 -7.10 -1.83
N LEU A 64 0.31 -6.62 -0.60
CA LEU A 64 1.41 -6.86 0.35
C LEU A 64 0.91 -7.57 1.62
N SER A 65 -0.32 -8.07 1.61
CA SER A 65 -0.98 -8.60 2.82
C SER A 65 -0.30 -9.83 3.39
N GLY A 66 -0.45 -10.07 4.70
CA GLY A 66 0.05 -11.28 5.35
C GLY A 66 1.58 -11.38 5.29
N ASN A 67 2.26 -10.31 5.68
CA ASN A 67 3.72 -10.25 5.77
C ASN A 67 4.12 -9.75 7.18
N GLU A 68 5.41 -9.49 7.38
CA GLU A 68 5.97 -8.92 8.61
C GLU A 68 6.41 -7.45 8.39
N LEU A 69 5.76 -6.74 7.45
CA LEU A 69 6.11 -5.37 7.10
C LEU A 69 5.91 -4.46 8.29
N ASN A 70 6.80 -3.49 8.48
CA ASN A 70 6.83 -2.66 9.68
C ASN A 70 7.18 -1.20 9.37
N GLY A 71 7.20 -0.36 10.42
CA GLY A 71 7.46 1.07 10.31
C GLY A 71 6.27 1.85 9.77
N THR A 72 6.50 3.12 9.45
CA THR A 72 5.47 4.06 8.99
C THR A 72 5.32 4.08 7.47
N LEU A 73 4.16 4.54 6.99
CA LEU A 73 3.99 4.88 5.58
C LEU A 73 4.54 6.28 5.29
N ASP A 74 5.39 6.37 4.27
CA ASP A 74 5.92 7.65 3.79
C ASP A 74 4.92 8.30 2.82
N ALA A 75 4.71 9.62 2.94
CA ALA A 75 3.83 10.39 2.06
C ALA A 75 4.18 10.24 0.56
N GLU A 76 5.46 10.02 0.24
CA GLU A 76 5.93 9.75 -1.13
C GLU A 76 5.27 8.55 -1.81
N LEU A 77 4.76 7.58 -1.02
CA LEU A 77 3.98 6.46 -1.56
C LEU A 77 2.73 6.93 -2.29
N PHE A 78 2.11 8.03 -1.84
CA PHE A 78 0.84 8.53 -2.34
C PHE A 78 0.98 9.78 -3.22
N THR A 79 2.09 10.52 -3.11
CA THR A 79 2.38 11.69 -3.95
C THR A 79 3.04 11.36 -5.29
N GLY A 80 3.44 10.10 -5.50
CA GLY A 80 4.03 9.64 -6.75
C GLY A 80 3.05 9.54 -7.93
N SER A 81 3.54 9.00 -9.04
CA SER A 81 2.81 8.87 -10.31
C SER A 81 1.89 7.64 -10.40
N ALA A 82 2.03 6.67 -9.49
CA ALA A 82 1.12 5.53 -9.41
C ALA A 82 -0.30 6.01 -9.10
N LYS A 83 -1.29 5.26 -9.60
CA LYS A 83 -2.72 5.47 -9.36
C LYS A 83 -3.35 4.13 -9.05
N PHE A 84 -3.22 3.70 -7.80
CA PHE A 84 -3.69 2.39 -7.36
C PHE A 84 -5.21 2.28 -7.50
N LEU A 85 -5.67 1.21 -8.12
CA LEU A 85 -7.06 0.74 -8.09
C LEU A 85 -7.29 -0.15 -6.88
N GLU A 86 -6.32 -1.01 -6.54
CA GLU A 86 -6.39 -1.87 -5.37
C GLU A 86 -5.08 -1.79 -4.59
N LEU A 87 -5.19 -1.49 -3.30
CA LEU A 87 -4.06 -1.41 -2.38
C LEU A 87 -4.40 -2.19 -1.11
N ASP A 88 -3.70 -3.30 -0.91
CA ASP A 88 -3.83 -4.15 0.26
C ASP A 88 -2.47 -4.30 0.95
N PHE A 89 -2.37 -3.86 2.19
CA PHE A 89 -1.23 -4.10 3.07
C PHE A 89 -1.69 -4.59 4.46
N SER A 90 -2.86 -5.24 4.51
CA SER A 90 -3.45 -5.81 5.72
C SER A 90 -2.60 -6.95 6.31
N TYR A 91 -2.86 -7.30 7.57
CA TYR A 91 -2.12 -8.37 8.29
C TYR A 91 -0.60 -8.16 8.24
N ASN A 92 -0.15 -7.02 8.75
CA ASN A 92 1.25 -6.63 8.87
C ASN A 92 1.48 -5.90 10.22
N HIS A 93 2.65 -5.29 10.40
CA HIS A 93 3.01 -4.48 11.58
C HIS A 93 3.22 -3.00 11.24
N VAL A 94 2.60 -2.49 10.18
CA VAL A 94 2.74 -1.08 9.77
C VAL A 94 2.13 -0.18 10.84
N GLU A 95 2.83 0.87 11.24
CA GLU A 95 2.50 1.70 12.41
C GLU A 95 2.46 3.21 12.08
N GLY A 96 2.04 4.00 13.08
CA GLY A 96 1.92 5.45 12.94
C GLY A 96 0.64 5.90 12.23
N PRO A 97 0.52 7.19 11.89
CA PRO A 97 -0.65 7.73 11.22
C PRO A 97 -0.71 7.36 9.73
N LEU A 98 -1.92 7.30 9.19
CA LEU A 98 -2.14 7.24 7.75
C LEU A 98 -1.81 8.61 7.13
N PRO A 99 -0.86 8.71 6.19
CA PRO A 99 -0.53 9.99 5.56
C PRO A 99 -1.74 10.61 4.86
N SER A 100 -1.94 11.91 5.08
CA SER A 100 -3.05 12.68 4.47
C SER A 100 -3.01 12.69 2.93
N GLU A 101 -1.82 12.49 2.38
CA GLU A 101 -1.54 12.42 0.95
C GLU A 101 -2.20 11.23 0.26
N ILE A 102 -2.75 10.27 1.00
CA ILE A 102 -3.58 9.20 0.43
C ILE A 102 -4.75 9.74 -0.40
N SER A 103 -5.26 10.93 -0.05
CA SER A 103 -6.26 11.69 -0.82
C SER A 103 -5.85 11.98 -2.27
N LYS A 104 -4.54 12.06 -2.57
CA LYS A 104 -4.01 12.28 -3.93
C LYS A 104 -4.13 11.06 -4.84
N GLN A 105 -4.45 9.90 -4.25
CA GLN A 105 -4.76 8.67 -4.96
C GLN A 105 -6.29 8.57 -5.09
N THR A 106 -6.85 9.35 -6.02
CA THR A 106 -8.30 9.42 -6.25
C THR A 106 -8.87 8.24 -7.02
N ASN A 107 -8.05 7.22 -7.32
CA ASN A 107 -8.40 6.14 -8.24
C ASN A 107 -8.61 4.79 -7.54
N HIS A 108 -8.62 4.75 -6.19
CA HIS A 108 -8.81 3.51 -5.45
C HIS A 108 -10.23 2.98 -5.62
N GLY A 109 -10.40 1.71 -5.97
CA GLY A 109 -11.61 0.93 -5.77
C GLY A 109 -11.57 0.15 -4.44
N LEU A 110 -10.39 -0.33 -4.04
CA LEU A 110 -10.19 -1.13 -2.82
C LEU A 110 -8.98 -0.63 -2.02
N LEU A 111 -9.20 -0.27 -0.77
CA LEU A 111 -8.15 0.04 0.21
C LEU A 111 -8.30 -0.85 1.44
N VAL A 112 -7.34 -1.75 1.65
CA VAL A 112 -7.32 -2.69 2.78
C VAL A 112 -6.07 -2.47 3.61
N MET A 113 -6.27 -2.08 4.86
CA MET A 113 -5.20 -1.84 5.82
C MET A 113 -5.46 -2.46 7.20
N SER A 114 -6.47 -3.32 7.27
CA SER A 114 -6.88 -4.00 8.49
C SER A 114 -5.73 -4.78 9.14
N ARG A 115 -5.80 -4.93 10.47
CA ARG A 115 -4.85 -5.73 11.26
C ARG A 115 -3.41 -5.28 11.05
N ASN A 116 -3.19 -4.02 11.38
CA ASN A 116 -1.89 -3.37 11.44
C ASN A 116 -1.79 -2.66 12.80
N LYS A 117 -0.86 -1.71 12.94
CA LYS A 117 -0.66 -0.88 14.12
C LYS A 117 -0.86 0.61 13.81
N PHE A 118 -1.67 0.94 12.80
CA PHE A 118 -1.96 2.34 12.50
C PHE A 118 -2.62 3.03 13.68
N SER A 119 -2.32 4.31 13.88
CA SER A 119 -2.78 5.09 15.03
C SER A 119 -3.07 6.54 14.63
N GLY A 120 -3.54 7.36 15.58
CA GLY A 120 -3.92 8.74 15.30
C GLY A 120 -5.34 8.86 14.75
N ILE A 121 -5.65 10.02 14.18
CA ILE A 121 -6.96 10.32 13.58
C ILE A 121 -7.00 9.89 12.11
N LEU A 122 -8.21 9.65 11.62
CA LEU A 122 -8.45 9.42 10.19
C LEU A 122 -8.27 10.73 9.40
N PRO A 123 -7.54 10.73 8.27
CA PRO A 123 -7.32 11.93 7.48
C PRO A 123 -8.62 12.36 6.79
N GLU A 124 -9.01 13.63 6.92
CA GLU A 124 -10.23 14.18 6.30
C GLU A 124 -10.23 14.01 4.78
N GLY A 125 -9.08 14.17 4.14
CA GLY A 125 -8.93 14.09 2.68
C GLY A 125 -9.27 12.72 2.07
N LEU A 126 -9.38 11.64 2.87
CA LEU A 126 -9.85 10.37 2.31
C LEU A 126 -11.31 10.49 1.81
N GLY A 127 -12.09 11.44 2.35
CA GLY A 127 -13.43 11.76 1.85
C GLY A 127 -13.47 12.28 0.40
N ASP A 128 -12.33 12.73 -0.13
CA ASP A 128 -12.22 13.18 -1.53
C ASP A 128 -12.02 12.00 -2.51
N CYS A 129 -11.77 10.78 -2.01
CA CYS A 129 -11.63 9.57 -2.81
C CYS A 129 -13.01 9.01 -3.19
N THR A 130 -13.80 9.76 -3.96
CA THR A 130 -15.20 9.42 -4.28
C THR A 130 -15.40 8.11 -5.05
N GLU A 131 -14.34 7.59 -5.69
CA GLU A 131 -14.32 6.31 -6.38
C GLU A 131 -14.08 5.11 -5.45
N LEU A 132 -13.74 5.34 -4.17
CA LEU A 132 -13.46 4.28 -3.20
C LEU A 132 -14.72 3.45 -2.93
N GLN A 133 -14.65 2.15 -3.27
CA GLN A 133 -15.77 1.23 -3.12
C GLN A 133 -15.67 0.42 -1.83
N TYR A 134 -14.45 0.09 -1.41
CA TYR A 134 -14.20 -0.74 -0.24
C TYR A 134 -13.07 -0.17 0.61
N LEU A 135 -13.35 0.03 1.90
CA LEU A 135 -12.40 0.54 2.89
C LEU A 135 -12.41 -0.37 4.12
N PHE A 136 -11.33 -1.10 4.34
CA PHE A 136 -11.17 -1.96 5.52
C PHE A 136 -10.00 -1.48 6.37
N MET A 137 -10.31 -1.03 7.58
CA MET A 137 -9.34 -0.44 8.52
C MET A 137 -9.39 -1.10 9.92
N ASP A 138 -10.19 -2.16 10.10
CA ASP A 138 -10.40 -2.82 11.38
C ASP A 138 -9.11 -3.42 11.96
N GLY A 139 -9.04 -3.57 13.28
CA GLY A 139 -7.83 -4.12 13.92
C GLY A 139 -6.62 -3.19 13.84
N ASN A 140 -6.85 -1.88 13.90
CA ASN A 140 -5.84 -0.84 14.10
C ASN A 140 -6.13 -0.06 15.40
N SER A 141 -5.28 0.91 15.71
CA SER A 141 -5.34 1.77 16.91
C SER A 141 -5.76 3.21 16.59
N TYR A 142 -6.61 3.42 15.58
CA TYR A 142 -7.18 4.73 15.27
C TYR A 142 -8.03 5.26 16.43
N HIS A 143 -8.07 6.57 16.58
CA HIS A 143 -8.86 7.25 17.61
C HIS A 143 -9.51 8.53 17.07
N GLY A 144 -10.37 9.14 17.87
CA GLY A 144 -11.13 10.33 17.46
C GLY A 144 -12.35 9.96 16.62
N ASP A 145 -13.01 10.98 16.09
CA ASP A 145 -14.25 10.81 15.32
C ASP A 145 -13.96 10.43 13.87
N ILE A 146 -14.92 9.77 13.24
CA ILE A 146 -14.91 9.57 11.78
C ILE A 146 -15.13 10.96 11.13
N PRO A 147 -14.23 11.42 10.25
CA PRO A 147 -14.38 12.72 9.59
C PRO A 147 -15.71 12.81 8.84
N SER A 148 -16.40 13.95 8.95
CA SER A 148 -17.67 14.17 8.24
C SER A 148 -17.51 14.16 6.72
N SER A 149 -16.30 14.39 6.20
CA SER A 149 -15.97 14.24 4.79
C SER A 149 -16.18 12.81 4.27
N TYR A 150 -16.18 11.78 5.13
CA TYR A 150 -16.39 10.39 4.71
C TYR A 150 -17.85 10.16 4.26
N CYS A 151 -18.77 11.05 4.62
CA CYS A 151 -20.12 11.07 4.05
C CYS A 151 -20.14 11.35 2.54
N SER A 152 -19.05 11.89 1.98
CA SER A 152 -18.88 12.14 0.54
C SER A 152 -18.41 10.91 -0.24
N LEU A 153 -18.07 9.81 0.43
CA LEU A 153 -17.67 8.53 -0.20
C LEU A 153 -18.87 7.81 -0.80
N ALA A 154 -19.43 8.38 -1.87
CA ALA A 154 -20.69 7.94 -2.46
C ALA A 154 -20.63 6.53 -3.07
N SER A 155 -19.44 6.03 -3.41
CA SER A 155 -19.23 4.70 -4.01
C SER A 155 -18.99 3.59 -2.98
N LEU A 156 -18.84 3.93 -1.70
CA LEU A 156 -18.49 2.98 -0.63
C LEU A 156 -19.65 2.00 -0.38
N GLN A 157 -19.35 0.70 -0.31
CA GLN A 157 -20.31 -0.40 -0.15
C GLN A 157 -20.26 -1.04 1.24
#